data_AF-A0A1J9PB03-F1
#
_entry.id   AF-A0A1J9PB03-F1
#
_cell.length_a   1.000
_cell.length_b   1.000
_cell.length_c   1.000
_cell.angle_alpha   90.00
_cell.angle_beta   90.00
_cell.angle_gamma   90.00
#
_symmetry.space_group_name_H-M   'P 1'
#
loop_
_entity.id
_entity.type
_entity.pdbx_description
1 polymer ?
#
loop_
_entity_poly.entity_id
_entity_poly.type
_entity_poly.pdbx_seq_one_letter_code
_entity_poly.pdbx_strand_id
1 'polypeptide(L)' 'MILCVAMMFRYSFHMEAEAQLIEQAVSVVLESGVRTPDLGGKAKTAEVGDAIVEFIKKNGGS' A
#
# COMPACT_ATOMS: atom_id res chain seq x y z
N MET A 1 -0.36 9.54 -1.50
CA MET A 1 -1.14 9.70 -0.26
C MET A 1 -1.04 8.51 0.69
N ILE A 2 -1.11 7.25 0.21
CA ILE A 2 -1.11 6.05 1.08
C ILE A 2 0.15 5.96 1.98
N LEU A 3 1.35 6.19 1.44
CA LEU A 3 2.59 6.18 2.24
C LEU A 3 2.64 7.29 3.31
N CYS A 4 1.90 8.40 3.14
CA CYS A 4 1.79 9.41 4.19
C CYS A 4 1.05 8.87 5.42
N VAL A 5 0.09 7.97 5.22
CA VAL A 5 -0.62 7.28 6.32
C VAL A 5 0.31 6.29 7.01
N ALA A 6 1.14 5.56 6.27
CA ALA A 6 2.18 4.70 6.86
C ALA A 6 3.15 5.50 7.74
N MET A 7 3.61 6.66 7.26
CA MET A 7 4.43 7.57 8.07
C MET A 7 3.68 8.08 9.31
N MET A 8 2.39 8.42 9.19
CA MET A 8 1.58 8.81 10.34
C MET A 8 1.48 7.68 11.38
N PHE A 9 1.28 6.43 10.96
CA PHE A 9 1.25 5.28 11.86
C PHE A 9 2.58 5.11 12.59
N ARG A 10 3.70 5.21 11.87
CA ARG A 10 5.05 5.11 12.44
C ARG A 10 5.35 6.23 13.44
N TYR A 11 5.11 7.49 13.07
CA TYR A 11 5.59 8.64 13.84
C TYR A 11 4.58 9.21 14.84
N SER A 12 3.28 9.18 14.53
CA SER A 12 2.24 9.75 15.39
C SER A 12 1.62 8.73 16.34
N PHE A 13 1.58 7.45 15.94
CA PHE A 13 0.90 6.40 16.70
C PHE A 13 1.82 5.27 17.19
N HIS A 14 3.11 5.29 16.82
CA HIS A 14 4.08 4.25 17.16
C HIS A 14 3.65 2.83 16.72
N MET A 15 2.87 2.75 15.64
CA MET A 15 2.32 1.52 15.05
C MET A 15 3.24 1.04 13.93
N GLU A 16 4.40 0.50 14.32
CA GLU A 16 5.46 0.11 13.37
C GLU A 16 5.05 -1.07 12.48
N ALA A 17 4.36 -2.07 13.03
CA ALA A 17 3.94 -3.26 12.27
C ALA A 17 2.94 -2.90 11.17
N GLU A 18 1.97 -2.03 11.49
CA GLU A 18 0.95 -1.58 10.55
C GLU A 18 1.55 -0.64 9.49
N ALA A 19 2.50 0.22 9.87
CA ALA A 19 3.24 1.03 8.92
C ALA A 19 4.03 0.16 7.92
N GLN A 20 4.76 -0.85 8.41
CA GLN A 20 5.50 -1.79 7.58
C GLN A 20 4.58 -2.59 6.65
N LEU A 21 3.44 -3.04 7.15
CA LEU A 21 2.46 -3.77 6.33
C LEU A 21 1.95 -2.91 5.17
N ILE A 22 1.65 -1.62 5.40
CA ILE A 22 1.22 -0.69 4.34
C ILE A 22 2.36 -0.44 3.34
N GLU A 23 3.59 -0.20 3.82
CA GLU A 23 4.77 0.00 2.96
C GLU A 23 5.02 -1.23 2.07
N GLN A 24 4.96 -2.43 2.65
CA GLN A 24 5.11 -3.69 1.93
C GLN A 24 3.99 -3.90 0.90
N ALA A 25 2.74 -3.62 1.27
CA ALA A 25 1.60 -3.74 0.36
C ALA A 25 1.77 -2.88 -0.88
N VAL A 26 2.20 -1.62 -0.70
CA VAL A 26 2.48 -0.71 -1.81
C VAL A 26 3.61 -1.25 -2.68
N SER A 27 4.72 -1.72 -2.10
CA SER A 27 5.85 -2.27 -2.85
C SER A 27 5.42 -3.46 -3.71
N VAL A 28 4.75 -4.45 -3.11
CA VAL A 28 4.33 -5.67 -3.79
C VAL A 28 3.33 -5.38 -4.92
N VAL A 29 2.35 -4.51 -4.69
CA VAL A 29 1.36 -4.15 -5.71
C VAL A 29 2.05 -3.47 -6.90
N LEU A 30 2.95 -2.52 -6.65
CA LEU A 30 3.68 -1.86 -7.73
C LEU A 30 4.65 -2.83 -8.44
N GLU A 31 5.31 -3.74 -7.72
CA GLU A 31 6.19 -4.77 -8.30
C GLU A 31 5.41 -5.77 -9.15
N SER A 32 4.17 -6.08 -8.79
CA SER A 32 3.27 -6.95 -9.58
C SER A 32 2.80 -6.33 -10.92
N GLY A 33 3.14 -5.07 -11.18
CA GLY A 33 2.80 -4.35 -12.40
C GLY A 33 1.48 -3.58 -12.34
N VAL A 34 0.78 -3.60 -11.20
CA VAL A 34 -0.42 -2.78 -10.95
C VAL A 34 0.02 -1.35 -10.66
N ARG A 35 0.25 -0.58 -11.73
CA ARG A 35 0.77 0.79 -11.70
C ARG A 35 -0.14 1.75 -12.44
N THR A 36 -0.17 3.00 -12.00
CA THR A 36 -0.85 4.10 -12.69
C THR A 36 -0.12 4.50 -13.98
N PRO A 37 -0.77 5.25 -14.89
CA PRO A 37 -0.18 5.61 -16.19
C PRO A 37 1.11 6.43 -16.10
N ASP A 38 1.25 7.27 -15.07
CA ASP A 38 2.46 8.05 -14.79
C ASP A 38 3.68 7.18 -14.42
N LEU A 39 3.43 5.94 -13.95
CA LEU A 39 4.45 4.95 -13.61
C LEU A 39 4.59 3.85 -14.70
N GLY A 40 4.05 4.11 -15.90
CA GLY A 40 4.15 3.20 -17.05
C GLY A 40 3.16 2.02 -17.00
N GLY A 41 2.15 2.06 -16.14
CA GLY A 41 1.08 1.08 -16.11
C GLY A 41 -0.20 1.53 -16.81
N LYS A 42 -1.29 0.81 -16.55
CA LYS A 42 -2.62 1.12 -17.09
C LYS A 42 -3.70 1.21 -16.01
N ALA A 43 -3.33 0.94 -14.75
CA ALA A 43 -4.27 0.90 -13.66
C ALA A 43 -4.74 2.31 -13.30
N LYS A 44 -6.01 2.45 -12.94
CA LYS A 44 -6.57 3.67 -12.37
C LYS A 44 -6.17 3.75 -10.89
N THR A 45 -6.29 4.94 -10.32
CA THR A 45 -6.03 5.17 -8.90
C THR A 45 -6.84 4.23 -7.99
N ALA A 46 -8.10 3.98 -8.34
CA ALA A 46 -8.95 3.04 -7.60
C ALA A 46 -8.42 1.61 -7.65
N GLU A 47 -8.00 1.12 -8.83
CA GLU A 47 -7.50 -0.25 -9.01
C GLU A 47 -6.21 -0.50 -8.21
N VAL A 48 -5.31 0.49 -8.15
CA VAL A 48 -4.13 0.42 -7.29
C VAL A 48 -4.52 0.39 -5.81
N GLY A 49 -5.47 1.23 -5.40
CA GLY A 49 -5.98 1.25 -4.02
C GLY A 49 -6.63 -0.07 -3.60
N ASP A 50 -7.48 -0.64 -4.47
CA ASP A 50 -8.14 -1.93 -4.24
C ASP A 50 -7.12 -3.06 -4.12
N ALA A 51 -6.11 -3.09 -4.99
CA ALA A 51 -5.04 -4.09 -4.91
C ALA A 51 -4.25 -4.02 -3.60
N ILE A 52 -3.99 -2.81 -3.09
CA ILE A 52 -3.34 -2.60 -1.79
C ILE A 52 -4.23 -3.10 -0.65
N VAL A 53 -5.53 -2.79 -0.67
CA VAL A 53 -6.49 -3.26 0.34
C VAL A 53 -6.58 -4.79 0.35
N GLU A 54 -6.64 -5.44 -0.80
CA GLU A 54 -6.68 -6.90 -0.89
C GLU A 54 -5.38 -7.54 -0.38
N PHE A 55 -4.22 -6.95 -0.66
CA PHE A 55 -2.96 -7.39 -0.06
C PHE A 55 -3.00 -7.31 1.47
N ILE A 56 -3.48 -6.19 2.02
CA ILE A 56 -3.57 -5.99 3.47
C ILE A 56 -4.56 -6.98 4.10
N LYS A 57 -5.74 -7.22 3.51
CA LYS A 57 -6.69 -8.21 4.04
C LYS A 57 -6.10 -9.62 4.10
N LYS A 58 -5.28 -9.99 3.12
CA LYS A 58 -4.66 -11.31 3.05
C LYS A 58 -3.53 -11.50 4.07
N ASN A 59 -2.80 -10.43 4.41
CA ASN A 59 -1.57 -10.49 5.21
C ASN A 59 -1.66 -9.79 6.58
N GLY A 60 -2.71 -9.01 6.82
CA GLY A 60 -2.95 -8.22 8.03
C GLY A 60 -3.90 -8.88 9.03
N GLY A 61 -4.29 -10.13 8.80
CA GLY A 61 -5.01 -10.93 9.78
C GLY A 61 -4.04 -11.49 10.83
N SER A 62 -3.98 -10.85 12.00
CA SER A 62 -3.65 -11.49 13.27
C SER A 62 -4.93 -11.73 14.06
#